data_AF-A0A9P9WYG4-F1
#
_entry.id   AF-A0A9P9WYG4-F1
#
_cell.length_a   1.000
_cell.length_b   1.000
_cell.length_c   1.000
_cell.angle_alpha   90.00
_cell.angle_beta   90.00
_cell.angle_gamma   90.00
#
_symmetry.space_group_name_H-M   'P 1'
#
loop_
_entity.id
_entity.type
_entity.pdbx_description
1 polymer ?
#
loop_
_entity_poly.entity_id
_entity_poly.type
_entity_poly.pdbx_seq_one_letter_code
_entity_poly.pdbx_strand_id
1 'polypeptide(L)'
;MAVVSPEAVVGTTIAFSFILFGNAITQSFMGVPALLVDFPSPTSPDHAARVRLLGRQWPVFWAVGNVFFRPISTFGILGYGYTAYAASSGSGRLGDWRLYALAAACHLVTVVHSAKNMQPINEKLDALKEPKAPGVDSAEAEAYARRWIKFNSVRLVMPLIAGSVALWQTLQSL
;
A
#
# COMPACT_ATOMS: atom_id res chain seq x y z
N MET A 1 8.29 -31.44 15.47
CA MET A 1 7.57 -30.44 14.64
C MET A 1 8.45 -29.21 14.56
N ALA A 2 8.73 -28.70 13.36
CA ALA A 2 9.51 -27.48 13.22
C ALA A 2 8.69 -26.31 13.77
N VAL A 3 9.07 -25.81 14.95
CA VAL A 3 8.53 -24.57 15.52
C VAL A 3 9.18 -23.44 14.72
N VAL A 4 8.40 -22.73 13.91
CA VAL A 4 8.89 -21.54 13.19
C VAL A 4 9.37 -20.54 14.24
N SER A 5 10.65 -20.18 14.21
CA SER A 5 11.21 -19.30 15.23
C SER A 5 10.67 -17.86 15.06
N PRO A 6 10.51 -17.09 16.15
CA PRO A 6 10.13 -15.68 16.07
C PRO A 6 11.05 -14.84 15.16
N GLU A 7 12.33 -15.19 15.08
CA GLU A 7 13.34 -14.56 14.21
C GLU A 7 13.01 -14.79 12.72
N ALA A 8 12.57 -16.00 12.35
CA ALA A 8 12.15 -16.30 10.99
C ALA A 8 10.87 -15.52 10.62
N VAL A 9 9.94 -15.40 11.56
CA VAL A 9 8.71 -14.60 11.37
C VAL A 9 9.05 -13.13 11.18
N VAL A 10 9.86 -12.53 12.07
CA VAL A 10 10.18 -11.10 11.96
C VAL A 10 10.97 -10.80 10.69
N GLY A 11 11.93 -11.65 10.30
CA GLY A 11 12.68 -11.51 9.05
C GLY A 11 11.76 -11.49 7.82
N THR A 12 10.79 -12.41 7.77
CA THR A 12 9.78 -12.45 6.69
C THR A 12 8.91 -11.19 6.70
N THR A 13 8.52 -10.73 7.89
CA THR A 13 7.65 -9.56 8.05
C THR A 13 8.37 -8.26 7.66
N ILE A 14 9.67 -8.15 7.92
CA ILE A 14 10.54 -7.06 7.42
C ILE A 14 10.58 -7.07 5.89
N ALA A 15 10.75 -8.23 5.27
CA ALA A 15 10.73 -8.35 3.81
C ALA A 15 9.38 -7.87 3.23
N PHE A 16 8.25 -8.24 3.86
CA PHE A 16 6.92 -7.75 3.47
C PHE A 16 6.81 -6.22 3.52
N SER A 17 7.33 -5.59 4.58
CA SER A 17 7.35 -4.13 4.70
C SER A 17 8.07 -3.46 3.52
N PHE A 18 9.24 -3.98 3.13
CA PHE A 18 10.00 -3.41 2.01
C PHE A 18 9.41 -3.74 0.64
N ILE A 19 8.76 -4.89 0.46
CA ILE A 19 7.99 -5.21 -0.75
C ILE A 19 6.84 -4.20 -0.94
N LEU A 20 6.10 -3.90 0.14
CA LEU A 20 5.01 -2.92 0.09
C LEU A 20 5.52 -1.50 -0.21
N PHE A 21 6.63 -1.11 0.43
CA PHE A 21 7.29 0.16 0.19
C PHE A 21 7.72 0.31 -1.28
N GLY A 22 8.42 -0.69 -1.82
CA GLY A 22 8.86 -0.71 -3.21
C GLY A 22 7.68 -0.59 -4.18
N ASN A 23 6.60 -1.36 -3.96
CA ASN A 23 5.39 -1.24 -4.76
C ASN A 23 4.78 0.18 -4.70
N ALA A 24 4.68 0.77 -3.50
CA ALA A 24 4.13 2.11 -3.35
C ALA A 24 4.95 3.17 -4.10
N ILE A 25 6.28 3.03 -4.12
CA ILE A 25 7.17 3.86 -4.94
C ILE A 25 6.86 3.67 -6.42
N THR A 26 6.89 2.43 -6.92
CA THR A 26 6.68 2.16 -8.34
C THR A 26 5.34 2.70 -8.83
N GLN A 27 4.26 2.49 -8.07
CA GLN A 27 2.95 3.00 -8.44
C GLN A 27 2.88 4.54 -8.45
N SER A 28 3.48 5.19 -7.44
CA SER A 28 3.35 6.64 -7.24
C SER A 28 4.25 7.47 -8.15
N PHE A 29 5.45 6.98 -8.46
CA PHE A 29 6.48 7.75 -9.16
C PHE A 29 6.75 7.26 -10.58
N MET A 30 6.22 6.08 -10.97
CA MET A 30 6.40 5.55 -12.31
C MET A 30 5.04 5.23 -12.95
N GLY A 31 4.24 4.40 -12.27
CA GLY A 31 2.98 3.87 -12.80
C GLY A 31 1.94 4.93 -13.13
N VAL A 32 1.41 5.61 -12.12
CA VAL A 32 0.37 6.64 -12.33
C VAL A 32 0.91 7.81 -13.15
N PRO A 33 2.14 8.33 -12.95
CA PRO A 33 2.71 9.33 -13.85
C PRO A 33 2.70 8.91 -15.32
N ALA A 34 3.05 7.67 -15.65
CA ALA A 34 3.02 7.16 -17.03
C ALA A 34 1.60 7.16 -17.64
N LEU A 35 0.57 6.93 -16.82
CA LEU A 35 -0.83 7.03 -17.26
C LEU A 35 -1.27 8.47 -17.55
N LEU A 36 -0.63 9.45 -16.88
CA LEU A 36 -0.97 10.87 -16.96
C LEU A 36 -0.07 11.67 -17.91
N VAL A 37 0.93 11.04 -18.54
CA VAL A 37 1.71 11.70 -19.61
C VAL A 37 0.74 12.18 -20.70
N ASP A 38 0.88 13.45 -21.07
CA ASP A 38 0.07 14.16 -22.06
C ASP A 38 -1.44 14.04 -21.83
N PHE A 39 -1.87 14.01 -20.55
CA PHE A 39 -3.30 13.99 -20.25
C PHE A 39 -3.96 15.30 -20.73
N PRO A 40 -4.95 15.24 -21.65
CA PRO A 40 -5.51 16.42 -22.29
C PRO A 40 -6.46 17.16 -21.34
N SER A 41 -6.60 18.48 -21.53
CA SER A 41 -7.54 19.29 -20.75
C SER A 41 -9.01 18.85 -20.98
N PRO A 42 -9.93 19.10 -20.03
CA PRO A 42 -11.34 18.76 -20.19
C PRO A 42 -12.04 19.36 -21.41
N THR A 43 -11.51 20.46 -21.95
CA THR A 43 -12.03 21.14 -23.15
C THR A 43 -11.51 20.54 -24.46
N SER A 44 -10.54 19.63 -24.41
CA SER A 44 -9.95 18.99 -25.59
C SER A 44 -10.90 17.95 -26.19
N PRO A 45 -11.00 17.83 -27.54
CA PRO A 45 -11.77 16.77 -28.18
C PRO A 45 -11.29 15.35 -27.80
N ASP A 46 -10.01 15.20 -27.45
CA ASP A 46 -9.41 13.90 -27.11
C ASP A 46 -9.66 13.47 -25.66
N HIS A 47 -10.15 14.37 -24.82
CA HIS A 47 -10.28 14.15 -23.38
C HIS A 47 -11.16 12.94 -23.05
N ALA A 48 -12.33 12.85 -23.67
CA ALA A 48 -13.25 11.74 -23.41
C ALA A 48 -12.63 10.37 -23.75
N ALA A 49 -11.80 10.30 -24.80
CA ALA A 49 -11.12 9.06 -25.15
C ALA A 49 -10.02 8.71 -24.14
N ARG A 50 -9.22 9.69 -23.72
CA ARG A 50 -8.14 9.48 -22.74
C ARG A 50 -8.67 9.11 -21.35
N VAL A 51 -9.76 9.71 -20.91
CA VAL A 51 -10.45 9.37 -19.65
C VAL A 51 -10.91 7.92 -19.64
N ARG A 52 -11.55 7.46 -20.73
CA ARG A 52 -11.97 6.05 -20.85
C ARG A 52 -10.79 5.09 -20.86
N LEU A 53 -9.69 5.46 -21.51
CA LEU A 53 -8.47 4.67 -21.52
C LEU A 53 -7.88 4.55 -20.10
N LEU A 54 -7.81 5.66 -19.35
CA LEU A 54 -7.38 5.66 -17.96
C LEU A 54 -8.24 4.70 -17.13
N GLY A 55 -9.56 4.79 -17.23
CA GLY A 55 -10.47 3.89 -16.51
C GLY A 55 -10.28 2.41 -16.86
N ARG A 56 -10.00 2.08 -18.14
CA ARG A 56 -9.69 0.71 -18.56
C ARG A 56 -8.34 0.21 -18.07
N GLN A 57 -7.34 1.09 -17.98
CA GLN A 57 -6.00 0.75 -17.49
C GLN A 57 -5.98 0.64 -15.97
N TRP A 58 -6.86 1.39 -15.27
CA TRP A 58 -6.82 1.52 -13.82
C TRP A 58 -6.87 0.17 -13.08
N PRO A 59 -7.79 -0.78 -13.38
CA PRO A 59 -7.81 -2.11 -12.77
C PRO A 59 -6.47 -2.85 -12.78
N VAL A 60 -5.68 -2.72 -13.83
CA VAL A 60 -4.37 -3.38 -13.91
C VAL A 60 -3.44 -2.86 -12.81
N PHE A 61 -3.54 -1.57 -12.47
CA PHE A 61 -2.71 -0.94 -11.44
C PHE A 61 -3.19 -1.24 -10.02
N TRP A 62 -4.49 -1.21 -9.74
CA TRP A 62 -4.99 -1.36 -8.37
C TRP A 62 -5.46 -2.78 -8.00
N ALA A 63 -5.75 -3.67 -8.96
CA ALA A 63 -6.12 -5.06 -8.66
C ALA A 63 -4.98 -5.81 -7.97
N VAL A 64 -3.73 -5.61 -8.42
CA VAL A 64 -2.54 -6.14 -7.71
C VAL A 64 -2.47 -5.57 -6.29
N GLY A 65 -2.78 -4.28 -6.13
CA GLY A 65 -3.03 -3.59 -4.85
C GLY A 65 -3.91 -4.37 -3.89
N ASN A 66 -5.08 -4.77 -4.37
CA ASN A 66 -6.12 -5.39 -3.55
C ASN A 66 -5.94 -6.89 -3.34
N VAL A 67 -5.46 -7.62 -4.34
CA VAL A 67 -5.33 -9.08 -4.29
C VAL A 67 -4.03 -9.51 -3.61
N PHE A 68 -2.94 -8.76 -3.81
CA PHE A 68 -1.62 -9.19 -3.33
C PHE A 68 -1.17 -8.40 -2.09
N PHE A 69 -1.25 -7.06 -2.14
CA PHE A 69 -0.63 -6.22 -1.10
C PHE A 69 -1.47 -6.07 0.18
N ARG A 70 -2.81 -6.18 0.11
CA ARG A 70 -3.66 -6.21 1.32
C ARG A 70 -3.40 -7.47 2.17
N PRO A 71 -3.34 -8.69 1.60
CA PRO A 71 -2.90 -9.86 2.34
C PRO A 71 -1.50 -9.71 2.94
N ILE A 72 -0.52 -9.20 2.18
CA ILE A 72 0.84 -8.96 2.70
C ILE A 72 0.81 -8.00 3.90
N SER A 73 0.03 -6.92 3.84
CA SER A 73 -0.10 -6.00 4.99
C SER A 73 -0.77 -6.69 6.18
N THR A 74 -1.74 -7.59 5.94
CA THR A 74 -2.39 -8.36 7.00
C THR A 74 -1.42 -9.33 7.67
N PHE A 75 -0.59 -10.03 6.88
CA PHE A 75 0.52 -10.82 7.41
C PHE A 75 1.55 -9.94 8.12
N GLY A 76 1.75 -8.69 7.69
CA GLY A 76 2.49 -7.65 8.40
C GLY A 76 1.98 -7.43 9.83
N ILE A 77 0.67 -7.23 9.98
CA ILE A 77 0.01 -7.04 11.28
C ILE A 77 0.21 -8.26 12.16
N LEU A 78 -0.10 -9.46 11.65
CA LEU A 78 -0.06 -10.70 12.42
C LEU A 78 1.37 -11.11 12.77
N GLY A 79 2.30 -10.99 11.81
CA GLY A 79 3.70 -11.34 11.98
C GLY A 79 4.38 -10.47 13.03
N TYR A 80 4.27 -9.14 12.90
CA TYR A 80 4.83 -8.24 13.90
C TYR A 80 4.10 -8.32 15.25
N GLY A 81 2.78 -8.55 15.25
CA GLY A 81 2.02 -8.79 16.48
C GLY A 81 2.50 -10.05 17.23
N TYR A 82 2.74 -11.14 16.49
CA TYR A 82 3.33 -12.36 17.05
C TYR A 82 4.75 -12.12 17.58
N THR A 83 5.61 -11.42 16.82
CA THR A 83 6.97 -11.08 17.28
C THR A 83 6.94 -10.22 18.54
N ALA A 84 6.03 -9.23 18.61
CA ALA A 84 5.84 -8.43 19.81
C ALA A 84 5.44 -9.30 21.02
N TYR A 85 4.48 -10.21 20.84
CA TYR A 85 4.09 -11.16 21.88
C TYR A 85 5.27 -12.03 22.34
N ALA A 86 6.01 -12.63 21.40
CA ALA A 86 7.16 -13.48 21.71
C ALA A 86 8.25 -12.71 22.47
N ALA A 87 8.59 -11.50 22.02
CA ALA A 87 9.55 -10.62 22.67
C ALA A 87 9.10 -10.24 24.10
N SER A 88 7.82 -9.94 24.28
CA SER A 88 7.26 -9.61 25.61
C SER A 88 7.27 -10.79 26.58
N SER A 89 7.20 -12.02 26.06
CA SER A 89 7.19 -13.26 26.84
C SER A 89 8.60 -13.77 27.18
N GLY A 90 9.65 -12.99 26.87
CA GLY A 90 11.05 -13.39 27.07
C GLY A 90 11.52 -14.50 26.12
N SER A 91 10.79 -14.75 25.04
CA SER A 91 11.15 -15.78 24.06
C SER A 91 12.15 -15.21 23.04
N GLY A 92 13.40 -15.65 23.11
CA GLY A 92 14.44 -15.34 22.12
C GLY A 92 15.14 -13.99 22.32
N ARG A 93 15.95 -13.61 21.32
CA ARG A 93 16.78 -12.39 21.32
C ARG A 93 16.14 -11.30 20.45
N LEU A 94 14.92 -10.92 20.78
CA LEU A 94 14.11 -9.98 19.98
C LEU A 94 14.14 -8.53 20.52
N GLY A 95 14.54 -8.35 21.79
CA GLY A 95 14.64 -7.05 22.46
C GLY A 95 13.28 -6.36 22.72
N ASP A 96 13.14 -5.06 22.47
CA ASP A 96 11.94 -4.30 22.89
C ASP A 96 10.71 -4.60 22.02
N TRP A 97 9.76 -5.32 22.60
CA TRP A 97 8.50 -5.70 21.97
C TRP A 97 7.69 -4.53 21.45
N ARG A 98 7.82 -3.34 22.06
CA ARG A 98 7.04 -2.14 21.70
C ARG A 98 7.31 -1.70 20.27
N LEU A 99 8.53 -1.91 19.78
CA LEU A 99 8.92 -1.55 18.42
C LEU A 99 8.27 -2.46 17.37
N TYR A 100 8.09 -3.75 17.69
CA TYR A 100 7.32 -4.65 16.84
C TYR A 100 5.81 -4.36 16.90
N ALA A 101 5.28 -3.98 18.07
CA ALA A 101 3.90 -3.53 18.18
C ALA A 101 3.64 -2.25 17.34
N LEU A 102 4.58 -1.31 17.35
CA LEU A 102 4.55 -0.12 16.47
C LEU A 102 4.56 -0.54 14.99
N ALA A 103 5.43 -1.47 14.60
CA ALA A 103 5.47 -1.98 13.23
C ALA A 103 4.13 -2.62 12.80
N ALA A 104 3.50 -3.41 13.68
CA ALA A 104 2.16 -3.97 13.44
C ALA A 104 1.11 -2.85 13.26
N ALA A 105 1.14 -1.82 14.10
CA ALA A 105 0.23 -0.69 14.01
C ALA A 105 0.38 0.09 12.69
N CYS A 106 1.59 0.28 12.17
CA CYS A 106 1.83 0.88 10.85
C CYS A 106 1.14 0.09 9.72
N HIS A 107 1.18 -1.25 9.76
CA HIS A 107 0.46 -2.08 8.79
C HIS A 107 -1.06 -1.98 8.96
N LEU A 108 -1.56 -1.89 10.19
CA LEU A 108 -2.99 -1.66 10.44
C LEU A 108 -3.45 -0.32 9.87
N VAL A 109 -2.70 0.76 10.10
CA VAL A 109 -2.97 2.08 9.50
C VAL A 109 -3.00 1.98 7.98
N THR A 110 -2.05 1.25 7.38
CA THR A 110 -1.98 1.03 5.93
C THR A 110 -3.26 0.36 5.40
N VAL A 111 -3.75 -0.68 6.07
CA VAL A 111 -4.97 -1.40 5.69
C VAL A 111 -6.21 -0.51 5.82
N VAL A 112 -6.38 0.16 6.96
CA VAL A 112 -7.53 1.04 7.23
C VAL A 112 -7.55 2.22 6.25
N HIS A 113 -6.40 2.87 6.02
CA HIS A 113 -6.28 3.96 5.06
C HIS A 113 -6.60 3.50 3.64
N SER A 114 -6.11 2.32 3.24
CA SER A 114 -6.41 1.74 1.94
C SER A 114 -7.90 1.48 1.75
N ALA A 115 -8.58 0.98 2.78
CA ALA A 115 -10.01 0.69 2.73
C ALA A 115 -10.87 1.97 2.72
N LYS A 116 -10.56 2.96 3.57
CA LYS A 116 -11.41 4.14 3.74
C LYS A 116 -11.13 5.25 2.72
N ASN A 117 -9.86 5.45 2.34
CA ASN A 117 -9.45 6.62 1.58
C ASN A 117 -9.08 6.28 0.13
N MET A 118 -8.43 5.13 -0.11
CA MET A 118 -7.97 4.76 -1.44
C MET A 118 -9.04 4.02 -2.25
N GLN A 119 -9.77 3.10 -1.62
CA GLN A 119 -10.80 2.29 -2.29
C GLN A 119 -11.88 3.15 -2.99
N PRO A 120 -12.42 4.23 -2.39
CA PRO A 120 -13.39 5.07 -3.08
C PRO A 120 -12.80 5.79 -4.31
N ILE A 121 -11.52 6.16 -4.28
CA ILE A 121 -10.85 6.75 -5.44
C ILE A 121 -10.64 5.70 -6.53
N ASN A 122 -10.30 4.46 -6.15
CA ASN A 122 -10.16 3.36 -7.11
C ASN A 122 -11.47 3.08 -7.84
N GLU A 123 -12.60 3.10 -7.13
CA GLU A 123 -13.93 2.90 -7.70
C GLU A 123 -14.30 4.03 -8.67
N LYS A 124 -14.01 5.28 -8.32
CA LYS A 124 -14.23 6.42 -9.23
C LYS A 124 -13.39 6.28 -10.51
N LEU A 125 -12.12 5.93 -10.38
CA LEU A 125 -11.22 5.78 -11.52
C LEU A 125 -11.59 4.58 -12.39
N ASP A 126 -11.98 3.44 -11.81
CA ASP A 126 -12.47 2.28 -12.56
C ASP A 126 -13.77 2.60 -13.32
N ALA A 127 -14.67 3.36 -12.70
CA ALA A 127 -15.93 3.76 -13.31
C ALA A 127 -15.76 4.68 -14.54
N LEU A 128 -14.61 5.34 -14.72
CA LEU A 128 -14.31 6.16 -15.91
C LEU A 128 -14.31 5.36 -17.22
N LYS A 129 -14.23 4.02 -17.17
CA LYS A 129 -14.36 3.18 -18.37
C LYS A 129 -15.75 3.27 -19.01
N GLU A 130 -16.76 3.66 -18.23
CA GLU A 130 -18.14 3.81 -18.66
C GLU A 130 -18.45 5.29 -18.98
N PRO A 131 -19.01 5.63 -20.15
CA PRO A 131 -19.21 7.02 -20.60
C PRO A 131 -20.13 7.89 -19.73
N LYS A 132 -20.93 7.28 -18.84
CA LYS A 132 -21.95 7.95 -18.02
C LYS A 132 -22.08 7.33 -16.63
N ALA A 133 -20.97 6.90 -16.04
CA ALA A 133 -21.01 6.35 -14.68
C ALA A 133 -21.62 7.37 -13.70
N PRO A 134 -22.69 7.02 -12.98
CA PRO A 134 -23.33 7.94 -12.04
C PRO A 134 -22.36 8.29 -10.90
N GLY A 135 -22.29 9.58 -10.55
CA GLY A 135 -21.44 10.06 -9.44
C GLY A 135 -19.96 10.23 -9.76
N VAL A 136 -19.55 10.12 -11.04
CA VAL A 136 -18.17 10.34 -11.48
C VAL A 136 -18.11 11.45 -12.51
N ASP A 137 -17.38 12.51 -12.19
CA ASP A 137 -17.07 13.57 -13.13
C ASP A 137 -15.83 13.20 -13.96
N SER A 138 -16.00 13.08 -15.27
CA SER A 138 -14.90 12.80 -16.20
C SER A 138 -13.87 13.93 -16.25
N ALA A 139 -14.28 15.19 -16.03
CA ALA A 139 -13.38 16.34 -16.03
C ALA A 139 -12.35 16.25 -14.88
N GLU A 140 -12.69 15.55 -13.81
CA GLU A 140 -11.87 15.34 -12.61
C GLU A 140 -10.95 14.11 -12.71
N ALA A 141 -10.91 13.40 -13.85
CA ALA A 141 -10.18 12.15 -14.00
C ALA A 141 -8.69 12.26 -13.61
N GLU A 142 -8.00 13.30 -14.09
CA GLU A 142 -6.61 13.56 -13.74
C GLU A 142 -6.47 13.89 -12.24
N ALA A 143 -7.37 14.70 -11.70
CA ALA A 143 -7.37 15.09 -10.30
C ALA A 143 -7.55 13.88 -9.37
N TYR A 144 -8.41 12.92 -9.73
CA TYR A 144 -8.55 11.66 -9.01
C TYR A 144 -7.25 10.86 -8.97
N ALA A 145 -6.56 10.71 -10.11
CA ALA A 145 -5.29 9.97 -10.18
C ALA A 145 -4.18 10.68 -9.39
N ARG A 146 -4.08 12.02 -9.46
CA ARG A 146 -3.11 12.79 -8.66
C ARG A 146 -3.42 12.73 -7.17
N ARG A 147 -4.69 12.79 -6.78
CA ARG A 147 -5.12 12.60 -5.40
C ARG A 147 -4.79 11.20 -4.90
N TRP A 148 -4.95 10.19 -5.75
CA TRP A 148 -4.55 8.83 -5.44
C TRP A 148 -3.06 8.74 -5.11
N ILE A 149 -2.16 9.35 -5.92
CA ILE A 149 -0.72 9.42 -5.63
C ILE A 149 -0.48 10.04 -4.24
N LYS A 150 -1.11 11.19 -3.96
CA LYS A 150 -0.98 11.86 -2.66
C LYS A 150 -1.41 10.95 -1.52
N PHE A 151 -2.49 10.21 -1.67
CA PHE A 151 -2.98 9.30 -0.64
C PHE A 151 -2.11 8.04 -0.51
N ASN A 152 -1.49 7.60 -1.61
CA ASN A 152 -0.57 6.46 -1.60
C ASN A 152 0.72 6.75 -0.80
N SER A 153 1.05 8.01 -0.52
CA SER A 153 2.17 8.37 0.35
C SER A 153 2.09 7.72 1.74
N VAL A 154 0.89 7.52 2.30
CA VAL A 154 0.71 6.79 3.57
C VAL A 154 1.15 5.33 3.43
N ARG A 155 0.82 4.70 2.30
CA ARG A 155 1.23 3.31 1.97
C ARG A 155 2.72 3.20 1.63
N LEU A 156 3.40 4.32 1.43
CA LEU A 156 4.86 4.39 1.30
C LEU A 156 5.51 4.56 2.69
N VAL A 157 5.06 5.55 3.46
CA VAL A 157 5.67 5.92 4.73
C VAL A 157 5.49 4.85 5.80
N MET A 158 4.29 4.26 5.92
CA MET A 158 3.99 3.33 7.01
C MET A 158 4.80 2.02 6.91
N PRO A 159 4.88 1.32 5.76
CA PRO A 159 5.75 0.15 5.64
C PRO A 159 7.24 0.48 5.76
N LEU A 160 7.66 1.67 5.32
CA LEU A 160 9.06 2.12 5.51
C LEU A 160 9.41 2.23 6.99
N ILE A 161 8.56 2.90 7.79
CA ILE A 161 8.75 3.00 9.25
C ILE A 161 8.74 1.61 9.88
N ALA A 162 7.73 0.78 9.58
CA ALA A 162 7.59 -0.57 10.13
C ALA A 162 8.82 -1.43 9.86
N GLY A 163 9.25 -1.49 8.60
CA GLY A 163 10.42 -2.26 8.18
C GLY A 163 11.71 -1.76 8.81
N SER A 164 11.91 -0.44 8.85
CA SER A 164 13.15 0.16 9.35
C SER A 164 13.30 -0.01 10.86
N VAL A 165 12.22 0.24 11.62
CA VAL A 165 12.20 0.09 13.08
C VAL A 165 12.40 -1.37 13.47
N ALA A 166 11.66 -2.30 12.83
CA ALA A 166 11.79 -3.72 13.11
C ALA A 166 13.16 -4.27 12.70
N LEU A 167 13.73 -3.85 11.57
CA LEU A 167 15.06 -4.24 11.13
C LEU A 167 16.13 -3.73 12.10
N TRP A 168 16.08 -2.45 12.46
CA TRP A 168 17.00 -1.87 13.44
C TRP A 168 16.96 -2.63 14.77
N GLN A 169 15.76 -2.86 15.32
CA GLN A 169 15.57 -3.58 16.57
C GLN A 169 16.13 -5.00 16.50
N THR A 170 15.88 -5.70 15.39
CA THR A 170 16.36 -7.07 15.18
C THR A 170 17.89 -7.10 15.11
N LEU A 171 18.51 -6.17 14.36
CA LEU A 171 19.97 -6.09 14.26
C LEU A 171 20.66 -5.75 15.58
N GLN A 172 20.04 -4.93 16.44
CA GLN A 172 20.57 -4.60 17.77
C GLN A 172 20.43 -5.75 18.78
N SER A 173 19.55 -6.71 18.52
CA SER A 173 19.25 -7.80 19.45
C SER A 173 20.01 -9.10 19.12
N LEU A 174 20.51 -9.24 17.90
CA LEU A 174 21.44 -10.30 17.48
C LEU A 174 22.78 -10.19 18.21
#